data_AF-A0A3M0YE54-F1
#
_entry.id   AF-A0A3M0YE54-F1
#
_cell.length_a   1.000
_cell.length_b   1.000
_cell.length_c   1.000
_cell.angle_alpha   90.00
_cell.angle_beta   90.00
_cell.angle_gamma   90.00
#
_symmetry.space_group_name_H-M   'P 1'
#
loop_
_entity.id
_entity.type
_entity.pdbx_description
1 polymer ?
#
loop_
_entity_poly.entity_id
_entity_poly.type
_entity_poly.pdbx_seq_one_letter_code
_entity_poly.pdbx_strand_id
1 'polypeptide(L)'
;MRTFKNLCLSFLFLGLAACSGGGGGGSDITESGFSGPDPIKVTITAQKTTLPANLQHFLPDLGSPFTTEVTVEVQRADGSPIPNGTPVQMQVDNISVGGVTKLDDPDTDDFNEFLGCRIENNVVVLESCTLFGALDNETSSGKATYFFTSSDQPGTARLTATATDPNSGKQVKATLDITVISSAGTG
;
A
#
# COMPACT_ATOMS: atom_id res chain seq x y z
N MET A 1 46.43 17.80 57.29
CA MET A 1 45.98 17.46 58.67
C MET A 1 44.76 18.32 58.96
N ARG A 2 43.52 17.88 59.19
CA ARG A 2 42.95 16.61 59.63
C ARG A 2 41.56 16.41 58.99
N THR A 3 41.27 15.14 58.71
CA THR A 3 40.00 14.50 58.34
C THR A 3 38.90 14.65 59.40
N PHE A 4 37.63 14.60 58.97
CA PHE A 4 36.43 13.98 59.60
C PHE A 4 35.16 14.60 58.95
N LYS A 5 34.02 13.94 58.66
CA LYS A 5 33.55 12.55 58.78
C LYS A 5 32.22 12.47 57.99
N ASN A 6 32.01 11.32 57.35
CA ASN A 6 30.82 10.82 56.66
C ASN A 6 29.44 11.27 57.19
N LEU A 7 28.52 11.57 56.27
CA LEU A 7 27.08 11.45 56.50
C LEU A 7 26.45 10.61 55.37
N CYS A 8 26.21 9.33 55.68
CA CYS A 8 25.31 8.46 54.94
C CYS A 8 23.87 8.91 55.18
N LEU A 9 23.07 9.03 54.12
CA LEU A 9 21.62 8.86 54.26
C LEU A 9 21.06 8.19 53.00
N SER A 10 20.68 6.93 53.19
CA SER A 10 20.11 6.02 52.21
C SER A 10 18.69 6.42 51.82
N PHE A 11 18.37 6.35 50.51
CA PHE A 11 16.99 6.33 50.02
C PHE A 11 16.65 4.94 49.51
N LEU A 12 15.55 4.42 50.04
CA LEU A 12 15.02 3.06 49.92
C LEU A 12 14.25 2.90 48.58
N PHE A 13 14.65 1.96 47.74
CA PHE A 13 13.90 1.54 46.54
C PHE A 13 12.85 0.49 46.94
N LEU A 14 11.57 0.77 46.67
CA LEU A 14 10.47 -0.19 46.76
C LEU A 14 10.30 -0.90 45.41
N GLY A 15 10.57 -2.21 45.38
CA GLY A 15 10.27 -3.08 44.24
C GLY A 15 8.82 -3.58 44.31
N LEU A 16 8.03 -3.31 43.27
CA LEU A 16 6.76 -4.02 43.05
C LEU A 16 7.05 -5.35 42.35
N ALA A 17 7.09 -6.43 43.10
CA ALA A 17 6.86 -7.77 42.59
C ALA A 17 5.34 -7.98 42.50
N ALA A 18 4.77 -7.78 41.31
CA ALA A 18 3.39 -8.18 41.03
C ALA A 18 3.36 -9.67 40.69
N CYS A 19 3.00 -10.48 41.67
CA CYS A 19 2.49 -11.83 41.48
C CYS A 19 1.01 -11.72 41.09
N SER A 20 0.62 -12.21 39.91
CA SER A 20 -0.77 -12.59 39.64
C SER A 20 -0.77 -13.95 38.96
N GLY A 21 -0.81 -14.99 39.79
CA GLY A 21 -1.35 -16.28 39.40
C GLY A 21 -2.87 -16.20 39.34
N GLY A 22 -3.46 -16.86 38.34
CA GLY A 22 -4.90 -17.03 38.22
C GLY A 22 -5.21 -18.11 37.18
N GLY A 23 -5.37 -19.35 37.65
CA GLY A 23 -5.97 -20.43 36.88
C GLY A 23 -7.46 -20.57 37.20
N GLY A 24 -8.25 -20.86 36.18
CA GLY A 24 -9.66 -21.28 36.22
C GLY A 24 -10.02 -21.65 34.78
N GLY A 25 -10.45 -22.87 34.45
CA GLY A 25 -11.52 -23.62 35.09
C GLY A 25 -12.79 -23.27 34.35
N GLY A 26 -13.19 -24.13 33.40
CA GLY A 26 -14.29 -23.86 32.48
C GLY A 26 -15.60 -23.52 33.16
N SER A 27 -16.32 -22.58 32.57
CA SER A 27 -17.76 -22.44 32.73
C SER A 27 -18.33 -21.92 31.42
N ASP A 28 -19.27 -22.67 30.87
CA ASP A 28 -20.22 -22.23 29.84
C ASP A 28 -20.88 -20.94 30.31
N ILE A 29 -20.33 -19.83 29.87
CA ILE A 29 -21.02 -18.57 29.73
C ILE A 29 -21.12 -18.35 28.23
N THR A 30 -22.35 -18.34 27.71
CA THR A 30 -22.65 -17.72 26.43
C THR A 30 -22.43 -16.21 26.60
N GLU A 31 -21.16 -15.83 26.76
CA GLU A 31 -20.72 -14.46 26.65
C GLU A 31 -21.09 -14.03 25.23
N SER A 32 -21.89 -12.97 25.15
CA SER A 32 -21.92 -12.08 24.00
C SER A 32 -20.49 -11.64 23.72
N GLY A 33 -19.76 -12.49 23.00
CA GLY A 33 -18.39 -12.26 22.63
C GLY A 33 -18.35 -10.98 21.84
N PHE A 34 -17.57 -10.02 22.32
CA PHE A 34 -17.08 -8.96 21.46
C PHE A 34 -16.18 -9.65 20.43
N SER A 35 -16.80 -10.16 19.35
CA SER A 35 -16.07 -10.40 18.12
C SER A 35 -15.52 -9.04 17.75
N GLY A 36 -14.20 -8.90 17.73
CA GLY A 36 -13.57 -7.68 17.22
C GLY A 36 -14.09 -7.36 15.82
N PRO A 37 -13.83 -6.14 15.30
CA PRO A 37 -14.29 -5.74 13.98
C PRO A 37 -13.96 -6.81 12.94
N ASP A 38 -14.91 -7.10 12.06
CA ASP A 38 -14.72 -8.13 11.04
C ASP A 38 -13.47 -7.86 10.20
N PRO A 39 -12.68 -8.90 9.88
CA PRO A 39 -11.45 -8.72 9.12
C PRO A 39 -11.75 -8.11 7.76
N ILE A 40 -10.78 -7.38 7.21
CA ILE A 40 -10.90 -6.82 5.87
C ILE A 40 -10.73 -7.90 4.79
N LYS A 41 -11.38 -7.67 3.66
CA LYS A 41 -11.18 -8.36 2.38
C LYS A 41 -10.57 -7.39 1.39
N VAL A 42 -9.57 -7.84 0.65
CA VAL A 42 -8.90 -7.08 -0.40
C VAL A 42 -9.10 -7.78 -1.73
N THR A 43 -9.48 -7.02 -2.75
CA THR A 43 -9.61 -7.49 -4.13
C THR A 43 -8.92 -6.51 -5.06
N ILE A 44 -8.29 -7.03 -6.10
CA ILE A 44 -7.58 -6.24 -7.11
C ILE A 44 -8.14 -6.57 -8.49
N THR A 45 -8.43 -5.55 -9.28
CA THR A 45 -8.98 -5.67 -10.64
C THR A 45 -8.31 -4.66 -11.55
N ALA A 46 -8.22 -4.94 -12.86
CA ALA A 46 -7.77 -3.99 -13.86
C ALA A 46 -8.76 -3.93 -15.03
N GLN A 47 -8.84 -2.77 -15.69
CA GLN A 47 -9.66 -2.62 -16.91
C GLN A 47 -9.14 -3.48 -18.07
N LYS A 48 -7.80 -3.62 -18.17
CA LYS A 48 -7.12 -4.51 -19.12
C LYS A 48 -6.02 -5.28 -18.37
N THR A 49 -5.91 -6.58 -18.59
CA THR A 49 -4.81 -7.41 -18.07
C THR A 49 -3.80 -7.82 -19.13
N THR A 50 -4.02 -7.40 -20.38
CA THR A 50 -3.09 -7.57 -21.49
C THR A 50 -2.86 -6.23 -22.18
N LEU A 51 -1.60 -5.81 -22.25
CA LEU A 51 -1.17 -4.54 -22.85
C LEU A 51 -0.11 -4.80 -23.93
N PRO A 52 -0.02 -3.98 -24.99
CA PRO A 52 1.10 -4.03 -25.92
C PRO A 52 2.38 -3.46 -25.28
N ALA A 53 3.55 -3.84 -25.80
CA ALA A 53 4.83 -3.24 -25.40
C ALA A 53 4.92 -1.77 -25.84
N ASN A 54 5.31 -0.89 -24.93
CA ASN A 54 5.40 0.55 -25.09
C ASN A 54 6.79 0.97 -25.63
N LEU A 55 7.06 0.63 -26.88
CA LEU A 55 8.37 0.81 -27.52
C LEU A 55 8.84 2.28 -27.60
N GLN A 56 7.92 3.22 -27.48
CA GLN A 56 8.22 4.66 -27.56
C GLN A 56 8.23 5.32 -26.17
N HIS A 57 8.09 4.54 -25.10
CA HIS A 57 8.06 5.01 -23.72
C HIS A 57 7.06 6.15 -23.50
N PHE A 58 5.86 6.03 -24.07
CA PHE A 58 4.78 6.98 -23.79
C PHE A 58 4.50 7.00 -22.29
N LEU A 59 4.34 8.21 -21.76
CA LEU A 59 3.95 8.42 -20.36
C LEU A 59 2.56 7.84 -20.08
N PRO A 60 2.22 7.62 -18.79
CA PRO A 60 0.85 7.27 -18.40
C PRO A 60 -0.17 8.23 -19.00
N ASP A 61 -1.20 7.68 -19.64
CA ASP A 61 -2.30 8.42 -20.23
C ASP A 61 -3.56 7.53 -20.24
N LEU A 62 -4.71 8.09 -19.85
CA LEU A 62 -5.95 7.32 -19.70
C LEU A 62 -6.50 6.81 -21.05
N GLY A 63 -6.17 7.47 -22.16
CA GLY A 63 -6.54 7.05 -23.51
C GLY A 63 -5.56 6.08 -24.16
N SER A 64 -4.40 5.88 -23.54
CA SER A 64 -3.30 5.10 -24.11
C SER A 64 -3.57 3.59 -24.07
N PRO A 65 -3.22 2.84 -25.14
CA PRO A 65 -3.29 1.38 -25.10
C PRO A 65 -2.30 0.79 -24.07
N PHE A 66 -1.24 1.52 -23.73
CA PHE A 66 -0.14 1.11 -22.84
C PHE A 66 -0.44 1.29 -21.34
N THR A 67 -1.52 2.00 -21.00
CA THR A 67 -1.92 2.24 -19.61
C THR A 67 -3.24 1.51 -19.31
N THR A 68 -3.36 0.94 -18.11
CA THR A 68 -4.61 0.44 -17.56
C THR A 68 -4.81 0.94 -16.14
N GLU A 69 -6.04 1.30 -15.81
CA GLU A 69 -6.43 1.50 -14.42
C GLU A 69 -6.45 0.15 -13.69
N VAL A 70 -5.93 0.16 -12.48
CA VAL A 70 -5.92 -0.94 -11.51
C VAL A 70 -6.61 -0.44 -10.24
N THR A 71 -7.71 -1.07 -9.87
CA THR A 71 -8.47 -0.73 -8.67
C THR A 71 -8.23 -1.79 -7.60
N VAL A 72 -7.85 -1.34 -6.41
CA VAL A 72 -7.86 -2.14 -5.20
C VAL A 72 -9.11 -1.76 -4.41
N GLU A 73 -9.96 -2.74 -4.17
CA GLU A 73 -11.15 -2.60 -3.33
C GLU A 73 -10.91 -3.27 -1.98
N VAL A 74 -11.17 -2.51 -0.93
CA VAL A 74 -11.04 -2.91 0.47
C VAL A 74 -12.42 -2.77 1.13
N GLN A 75 -12.90 -3.86 1.70
CA GLN A 75 -14.18 -3.90 2.41
C GLN A 75 -14.02 -4.71 3.70
N ARG A 76 -14.91 -4.54 4.67
CA ARG A 76 -15.01 -5.53 5.76
C ARG A 76 -15.65 -6.83 5.23
N ALA A 77 -15.33 -7.96 5.85
CA ALA A 77 -15.86 -9.25 5.45
C ALA A 77 -17.40 -9.34 5.56
N ASP A 78 -18.01 -8.55 6.44
CA ASP A 78 -19.46 -8.41 6.61
C ASP A 78 -20.11 -7.44 5.59
N GLY A 79 -19.33 -6.82 4.70
CA GLY A 79 -19.77 -5.84 3.71
C GLY A 79 -19.96 -4.42 4.26
N SER A 80 -19.65 -4.17 5.53
CA SER A 80 -19.68 -2.82 6.09
C SER A 80 -18.56 -1.93 5.51
N PRO A 81 -18.74 -0.60 5.48
CA PRO A 81 -17.77 0.30 4.88
C PRO A 81 -16.46 0.33 5.68
N ILE A 82 -15.33 0.34 4.96
CA ILE A 82 -14.02 0.60 5.52
C ILE A 82 -13.80 2.12 5.65
N PRO A 83 -13.08 2.62 6.67
CA PRO A 83 -12.75 4.04 6.76
C PRO A 83 -11.97 4.54 5.53
N ASN A 84 -12.27 5.77 5.09
CA ASN A 84 -11.40 6.49 4.17
C ASN A 84 -10.00 6.67 4.78
N GLY A 85 -8.97 6.76 3.95
CA GLY A 85 -7.59 6.81 4.43
C GLY A 85 -7.00 5.45 4.78
N THR A 86 -7.71 4.33 4.53
CA THR A 86 -7.15 3.00 4.78
C THR A 86 -5.91 2.80 3.88
N PRO A 87 -4.72 2.54 4.44
CA PRO A 87 -3.51 2.44 3.64
C PRO A 87 -3.49 1.19 2.76
N VAL A 88 -3.14 1.39 1.50
CA VAL A 88 -2.92 0.34 0.50
C VAL A 88 -1.55 0.53 -0.11
N GLN A 89 -0.73 -0.53 -0.09
CA GLN A 89 0.53 -0.59 -0.81
C GLN A 89 0.38 -1.47 -2.04
N MET A 90 0.80 -0.96 -3.19
CA MET A 90 0.95 -1.71 -4.43
C MET A 90 2.42 -2.06 -4.63
N GLN A 91 2.72 -3.31 -5.00
CA GLN A 91 4.06 -3.75 -5.42
C GLN A 91 4.00 -4.43 -6.79
N VAL A 92 5.02 -4.19 -7.60
CA VAL A 92 5.23 -4.79 -8.92
C VAL A 92 6.49 -5.64 -8.85
N ASP A 93 6.38 -6.95 -9.11
CA ASP A 93 7.53 -7.85 -8.99
C ASP A 93 8.52 -7.77 -10.17
N ASN A 94 8.08 -7.24 -11.31
CA ASN A 94 8.87 -7.13 -12.52
C ASN A 94 8.76 -5.74 -13.16
N ILE A 95 9.56 -4.80 -12.66
CA ILE A 95 9.55 -3.40 -13.13
C ILE A 95 10.03 -3.24 -14.58
N SER A 96 10.77 -4.20 -15.15
CA SER A 96 11.22 -4.11 -16.55
C SER A 96 10.06 -4.28 -17.54
N VAL A 97 8.96 -4.93 -17.13
CA VAL A 97 7.75 -5.11 -17.93
C VAL A 97 6.80 -3.90 -17.83
N GLY A 98 6.88 -3.14 -16.74
CA GLY A 98 6.06 -1.96 -16.51
C GLY A 98 6.03 -1.63 -15.02
N GLY A 99 5.43 -0.50 -14.68
CA GLY A 99 5.29 -0.04 -13.30
C GLY A 99 3.98 0.69 -13.07
N VAL A 100 3.80 1.17 -11.85
CA VAL A 100 2.57 1.83 -11.43
C VAL A 100 2.75 3.32 -11.16
N THR A 101 1.68 4.08 -11.34
CA THR A 101 1.47 5.46 -10.86
C THR A 101 0.13 5.55 -10.11
N LYS A 102 -0.20 6.71 -9.53
CA LYS A 102 -1.48 6.98 -8.85
C LYS A 102 -2.05 8.32 -9.33
N LEU A 103 -3.27 8.69 -8.92
CA LEU A 103 -3.80 10.01 -9.25
C LEU A 103 -2.94 11.11 -8.62
N ASP A 104 -2.81 12.21 -9.38
CA ASP A 104 -2.23 13.47 -8.93
C ASP A 104 -2.98 13.99 -7.70
N ASP A 105 -2.24 14.42 -6.68
CA ASP A 105 -2.83 15.05 -5.51
C ASP A 105 -2.58 16.57 -5.53
N PRO A 106 -3.42 17.38 -4.85
CA PRO A 106 -3.26 18.83 -4.84
C PRO A 106 -2.19 19.31 -3.85
N ASP A 107 -1.58 18.41 -3.08
CA ASP A 107 -0.64 18.76 -2.01
C ASP A 107 0.81 18.86 -2.53
N THR A 108 1.09 18.27 -3.71
CA THR A 108 2.37 18.35 -4.42
C THR A 108 2.24 19.18 -5.71
N ASP A 109 3.00 20.27 -5.81
CA ASP A 109 2.97 21.18 -6.98
C ASP A 109 4.17 21.00 -7.93
N ASP A 110 5.25 20.38 -7.45
CA ASP A 110 6.51 20.16 -8.18
C ASP A 110 6.67 18.72 -8.69
N PHE A 111 5.68 17.86 -8.45
CA PHE A 111 5.61 16.49 -8.92
C PHE A 111 4.19 16.15 -9.31
N ASN A 112 4.03 15.46 -10.45
CA ASN A 112 2.74 14.93 -10.87
C ASN A 112 2.73 13.40 -10.69
N GLU A 113 1.95 12.90 -9.75
CA GLU A 113 1.96 11.47 -9.41
C GLU A 113 1.38 10.59 -10.50
N PHE A 114 0.48 11.12 -11.33
CA PHE A 114 -0.11 10.38 -12.45
C PHE A 114 0.91 10.10 -13.55
N LEU A 115 1.68 11.13 -13.91
CA LEU A 115 2.76 11.01 -14.89
C LEU A 115 4.02 10.38 -14.30
N GLY A 116 4.21 10.50 -12.98
CA GLY A 116 5.44 10.11 -12.29
C GLY A 116 6.61 11.04 -12.61
N CYS A 117 6.34 12.32 -12.86
CA CYS A 117 7.32 13.29 -13.36
C CYS A 117 7.38 14.54 -12.47
N ARG A 118 8.54 15.19 -12.39
CA ARG A 118 8.66 16.53 -11.83
C ARG A 118 8.06 17.59 -12.76
N ILE A 119 7.46 18.61 -12.17
CA ILE A 119 6.93 19.80 -12.83
C ILE A 119 7.81 20.99 -12.46
N GLU A 120 8.34 21.69 -13.46
CA GLU A 120 9.10 22.92 -13.25
C GLU A 120 8.52 24.03 -14.14
N ASN A 121 8.15 25.16 -13.52
CA ASN A 121 7.53 26.29 -14.23
C ASN A 121 6.30 25.88 -15.07
N ASN A 122 5.47 24.98 -14.56
CA ASN A 122 4.30 24.43 -15.24
C ASN A 122 4.65 23.64 -16.54
N VAL A 123 5.85 23.06 -16.60
CA VAL A 123 6.32 22.21 -17.69
C VAL A 123 6.78 20.86 -17.12
N VAL A 124 6.38 19.77 -17.79
CA VAL A 124 6.82 18.42 -17.45
C VAL A 124 8.30 18.25 -17.79
N VAL A 125 9.11 17.85 -16.81
CA VAL A 125 10.53 17.53 -17.02
C VAL A 125 10.64 16.05 -17.41
N LEU A 126 10.63 15.76 -18.71
CA LEU A 126 10.55 14.39 -19.25
C LEU A 126 11.64 13.44 -18.72
N GLU A 127 12.85 13.94 -18.47
CA GLU A 127 13.97 13.13 -17.94
C GLU A 127 13.80 12.72 -16.47
N SER A 128 12.85 13.33 -15.76
CA SER A 128 12.53 12.99 -14.37
C SER A 128 11.41 11.95 -14.24
N CYS A 129 10.77 11.58 -15.36
CA CYS A 129 9.64 10.68 -15.35
C CYS A 129 10.05 9.25 -15.01
N THR A 130 9.36 8.66 -14.04
CA THR A 130 9.60 7.28 -13.61
C THR A 130 8.29 6.56 -13.34
N LEU A 131 8.27 5.26 -13.67
CA LEU A 131 7.26 4.36 -13.14
C LEU A 131 7.79 3.75 -11.84
N PHE A 132 6.88 3.38 -10.95
CA PHE A 132 7.26 2.89 -9.63
C PHE A 132 7.02 1.38 -9.50
N GLY A 133 7.98 0.69 -8.87
CA GLY A 133 7.84 -0.72 -8.50
C GLY A 133 7.08 -0.92 -7.19
N ALA A 134 6.92 0.13 -6.39
CA ALA A 134 6.07 0.14 -5.21
C ALA A 134 5.48 1.54 -5.00
N LEU A 135 4.20 1.61 -4.66
CA LEU A 135 3.51 2.86 -4.34
C LEU A 135 2.49 2.66 -3.24
N ASP A 136 2.46 3.61 -2.30
CA ASP A 136 1.41 3.71 -1.31
C ASP A 136 0.31 4.63 -1.83
N ASN A 137 -0.93 4.26 -1.52
CA ASN A 137 -2.13 5.06 -1.76
C ASN A 137 -3.12 4.78 -0.62
N GLU A 138 -4.19 5.57 -0.56
CA GLU A 138 -5.22 5.44 0.46
C GLU A 138 -6.58 5.20 -0.17
N THR A 139 -7.45 4.50 0.55
CA THR A 139 -8.81 4.28 0.05
C THR A 139 -9.66 5.54 0.15
N SER A 140 -10.38 5.86 -0.92
CA SER A 140 -11.57 6.71 -0.90
C SER A 140 -12.79 5.87 -1.24
N SER A 141 -13.79 5.86 -0.35
CA SER A 141 -14.98 4.99 -0.47
C SER A 141 -14.62 3.51 -0.64
N GLY A 142 -13.62 3.04 0.09
CA GLY A 142 -13.14 1.65 0.04
C GLY A 142 -12.32 1.29 -1.20
N LYS A 143 -11.92 2.26 -2.03
CA LYS A 143 -11.13 2.01 -3.25
C LYS A 143 -9.84 2.82 -3.27
N ALA A 144 -8.74 2.17 -3.61
CA ALA A 144 -7.49 2.81 -3.97
C ALA A 144 -7.22 2.54 -5.46
N THR A 145 -6.87 3.60 -6.21
CA THR A 145 -6.67 3.52 -7.66
C THR A 145 -5.20 3.70 -8.00
N TYR A 146 -4.71 2.85 -8.89
CA TYR A 146 -3.38 2.89 -9.47
C TYR A 146 -3.51 2.79 -10.99
N PHE A 147 -2.44 3.13 -11.70
CA PHE A 147 -2.35 2.97 -13.14
C PHE A 147 -1.11 2.16 -13.46
N PHE A 148 -1.27 1.02 -14.13
CA PHE A 148 -0.14 0.27 -14.63
C PHE A 148 0.15 0.69 -16.06
N THR A 149 1.39 1.10 -16.31
CA THR A 149 1.87 1.46 -17.64
C THR A 149 2.94 0.47 -18.06
N SER A 150 2.72 -0.18 -19.22
CA SER A 150 3.67 -1.14 -19.78
C SER A 150 4.97 -0.45 -20.22
N SER A 151 6.09 -1.16 -20.08
CA SER A 151 7.38 -0.82 -20.64
C SER A 151 7.54 -1.40 -22.06
N ASP A 152 8.74 -1.31 -22.63
CA ASP A 152 9.12 -1.84 -23.93
C ASP A 152 9.45 -3.35 -23.92
N GLN A 153 9.59 -3.97 -22.74
CA GLN A 153 9.86 -5.40 -22.60
C GLN A 153 8.57 -6.21 -22.46
N PRO A 154 8.30 -7.18 -23.36
CA PRO A 154 7.24 -8.16 -23.18
C PRO A 154 7.50 -9.06 -21.96
N GLY A 155 6.44 -9.49 -21.31
CA GLY A 155 6.51 -10.38 -20.14
C GLY A 155 5.28 -10.26 -19.26
N THR A 156 5.35 -10.81 -18.06
CA THR A 156 4.29 -10.69 -17.06
C THR A 156 4.83 -9.99 -15.83
N ALA A 157 4.05 -9.03 -15.32
CA ALA A 157 4.26 -8.37 -14.04
C ALA A 157 3.12 -8.77 -13.09
N ARG A 158 3.46 -9.26 -11.91
CA ARG A 158 2.50 -9.54 -10.85
C ARG A 158 2.40 -8.34 -9.92
N LEU A 159 1.20 -7.79 -9.86
CA LEU A 159 0.82 -6.75 -8.93
C LEU A 159 0.39 -7.39 -7.62
N THR A 160 0.91 -6.88 -6.49
CA THR A 160 0.50 -7.29 -5.14
C THR A 160 -0.02 -6.07 -4.39
N ALA A 161 -1.32 -6.05 -4.13
CA ALA A 161 -1.94 -5.08 -3.26
C ALA A 161 -1.95 -5.59 -1.81
N THR A 162 -1.51 -4.75 -0.88
CA THR A 162 -1.50 -5.02 0.56
C THR A 162 -2.25 -3.90 1.27
N ALA A 163 -3.40 -4.20 1.88
CA ALA A 163 -4.12 -3.25 2.72
C ALA A 163 -3.88 -3.54 4.20
N THR A 164 -3.81 -2.50 5.02
CA THR A 164 -3.68 -2.62 6.47
C THR A 164 -5.02 -2.35 7.14
N ASP A 165 -5.55 -3.32 7.89
CA ASP A 165 -6.80 -3.16 8.65
C ASP A 165 -6.60 -2.10 9.73
N PRO A 166 -7.36 -0.98 9.71
CA PRO A 166 -7.20 0.11 10.66
C PRO A 166 -7.56 -0.28 12.10
N ASN A 167 -8.33 -1.36 12.32
CA ASN A 167 -8.73 -1.79 13.66
C ASN A 167 -7.71 -2.74 14.29
N SER A 168 -7.18 -3.67 13.49
CA SER A 168 -6.32 -4.76 13.98
C SER A 168 -4.84 -4.58 13.64
N GLY A 169 -4.49 -3.66 12.73
CA GLY A 169 -3.14 -3.49 12.19
C GLY A 169 -2.67 -4.65 11.30
N LYS A 170 -3.53 -5.65 11.04
CA LYS A 170 -3.18 -6.81 10.21
C LYS A 170 -3.18 -6.44 8.74
N GLN A 171 -2.25 -7.02 7.99
CA GLN A 171 -2.17 -6.86 6.55
C GLN A 171 -2.91 -7.97 5.82
N VAL A 172 -3.68 -7.61 4.80
CA VAL A 172 -4.36 -8.54 3.89
C VAL A 172 -3.89 -8.25 2.47
N LYS A 173 -3.61 -9.32 1.70
CA LYS A 173 -3.00 -9.23 0.37
C LYS A 173 -3.90 -9.81 -0.71
N ALA A 174 -3.80 -9.23 -1.91
CA ALA A 174 -4.37 -9.76 -3.14
C ALA A 174 -3.40 -9.55 -4.30
N THR A 175 -3.47 -10.39 -5.33
CA THR A 175 -2.55 -10.35 -6.49
C THR A 175 -3.30 -10.33 -7.82
N LEU A 176 -2.73 -9.66 -8.81
CA LEU A 176 -3.21 -9.61 -10.20
C LEU A 176 -2.01 -9.64 -11.15
N ASP A 177 -2.07 -10.47 -12.19
CA ASP A 177 -1.06 -10.48 -13.23
C ASP A 177 -1.47 -9.57 -14.40
N ILE A 178 -0.54 -8.75 -14.86
CA ILE A 178 -0.63 -7.99 -16.11
C ILE A 178 0.39 -8.55 -17.09
N THR A 179 -0.05 -8.90 -18.30
CA THR A 179 0.82 -9.41 -19.36
C THR A 179 1.05 -8.34 -20.42
N VAL A 180 2.32 -8.06 -20.71
CA VAL A 180 2.74 -7.21 -21.82
C VAL A 180 3.16 -8.10 -22.97
N ILE A 181 2.49 -7.95 -24.11
CA ILE A 181 2.77 -8.71 -25.32
C ILE A 181 3.57 -7.87 -26.31
N SER A 182 4.40 -8.53 -27.13
CA SER A 182 5.02 -7.88 -28.28
C SER A 182 3.91 -7.31 -29.16
N SER A 183 4.02 -6.02 -29.50
CA SER A 183 3.14 -5.38 -30.47
C SER A 183 3.21 -6.18 -31.78
N ALA A 184 2.07 -6.68 -32.27
CA ALA A 184 2.03 -7.33 -33.58
C ALA A 184 2.39 -6.27 -34.63
N GLY A 185 3.61 -6.33 -35.17
CA GLY A 185 3.99 -5.50 -36.30
C GLY A 185 3.04 -5.83 -37.45
N THR A 186 2.18 -4.88 -37.82
CA THR A 186 1.56 -4.90 -39.14
C THR A 186 2.67 -4.55 -40.12
N GLY A 187 3.28 -5.59 -40.70
CA GLY A 187 4.13 -5.45 -41.88
C GLY A 187 3.36 -4.99 -43.10
#